data_AF-A0AAU0KVB9-F1
#
_entry.id   AF-A0AAU0KVB9-F1
#
_cell.length_a   1.000
_cell.length_b   1.000
_cell.length_c   1.000
_cell.angle_alpha   90.00
_cell.angle_beta   90.00
_cell.angle_gamma   90.00
#
_symmetry.space_group_name_H-M   'P 1'
#
loop_
_entity.id
_entity.type
_entity.pdbx_description
1 polymer ?
#
loop_
_entity_poly.entity_id
_entity_poly.type
_entity_poly.pdbx_seq_one_letter_code
_entity_poly.pdbx_strand_id
1 'polypeptide(L)'
;MIATTPLLRFGLQCSSVYISEDDNAVLYRISHCQDEFSDGEWISFSGTGYLLRLDAWTHPVLQLKRLGLSKTCRRLVTTLMKRHQLSYLHIDALGEVLPDFTTFDW
;
A
#
# COMPACT_ATOMS: atom_id res chain seq x y z
N MET A 1 25.66 -20.20 -16.59
CA MET A 1 24.55 -19.88 -15.68
C MET A 1 24.74 -18.45 -15.23
N ILE A 2 23.90 -17.52 -15.69
CA ILE A 2 23.94 -16.14 -15.22
C ILE A 2 23.19 -16.15 -13.89
N ALA A 3 23.92 -15.96 -12.79
CA ALA A 3 23.30 -15.69 -11.51
C ALA A 3 22.63 -14.32 -11.63
N THR A 4 21.31 -14.30 -11.80
CA THR A 4 20.50 -13.10 -11.60
C THR A 4 20.58 -12.77 -10.12
N THR A 5 21.46 -11.83 -9.76
CA THR A 5 21.40 -11.16 -8.46
C THR A 5 19.96 -10.65 -8.29
N PRO A 6 19.20 -11.07 -7.27
CA PRO A 6 17.86 -10.54 -7.06
C PRO A 6 18.01 -9.05 -6.76
N LEU A 7 17.56 -8.21 -7.68
CA LEU A 7 17.57 -6.77 -7.49
C LEU A 7 16.70 -6.43 -6.28
N LEU A 8 17.23 -5.58 -5.41
CA LEU A 8 16.61 -5.09 -4.19
C LEU A 8 15.18 -4.62 -4.47
N ARG A 9 14.27 -5.12 -3.64
CA ARG A 9 12.89 -4.67 -3.41
C ARG A 9 12.63 -3.25 -3.92
N PHE A 10 11.89 -3.11 -5.01
CA PHE A 10 11.45 -1.81 -5.54
C PHE A 10 10.29 -1.27 -4.72
N GLY A 11 10.47 -0.05 -4.21
CA GLY A 11 9.48 0.70 -3.47
C GLY A 11 9.17 2.03 -4.15
N LEU A 12 7.94 2.51 -3.99
CA LEU A 12 7.52 3.84 -4.42
C LEU A 12 6.80 4.51 -3.25
N GLN A 13 6.99 5.82 -3.10
CA GLN A 13 6.25 6.64 -2.15
C GLN A 13 5.28 7.55 -2.89
N CYS A 14 4.00 7.51 -2.54
CA CYS A 14 2.97 8.41 -3.04
C CYS A 14 2.23 9.09 -1.89
N SER A 15 1.59 10.22 -2.20
CA SER A 15 0.88 11.02 -1.21
C SER A 15 -0.33 10.29 -0.58
N SER A 16 -0.67 10.61 0.66
CA SER A 16 -1.90 10.15 1.33
C SER A 16 -3.17 10.76 0.73
N VAL A 17 -3.08 11.79 -0.13
CA VAL A 17 -4.27 12.36 -0.78
C VAL A 17 -5.02 11.35 -1.65
N TYR A 18 -4.44 10.19 -1.97
CA TYR A 18 -5.08 9.16 -2.80
C TYR A 18 -5.94 8.15 -2.03
N ILE A 19 -5.96 8.22 -0.70
CA ILE A 19 -6.83 7.41 0.15
C ILE A 19 -7.93 8.28 0.73
N SER A 20 -9.15 7.76 0.83
CA SER A 20 -10.24 8.46 1.51
C SER A 20 -10.07 8.38 3.03
N GLU A 21 -10.81 9.20 3.77
CA GLU A 21 -10.87 9.12 5.23
C GLU A 21 -11.29 7.72 5.72
N ASP A 22 -12.29 7.10 5.09
CA ASP A 22 -12.72 5.73 5.39
C ASP A 22 -11.60 4.70 5.16
N ASP A 23 -10.89 4.80 4.03
CA ASP A 23 -9.76 3.91 3.72
C ASP A 23 -8.62 4.12 4.73
N ASN A 24 -8.37 5.37 5.13
CA ASN A 24 -7.40 5.70 6.17
C ASN A 24 -7.78 5.08 7.53
N ALA A 25 -9.04 5.17 7.94
CA ALA A 25 -9.50 4.57 9.19
C ALA A 25 -9.32 3.03 9.19
N VAL A 26 -9.56 2.39 8.05
CA VAL A 26 -9.32 0.95 7.87
C VAL A 26 -7.83 0.63 7.99
N LEU A 27 -6.96 1.35 7.26
CA LEU A 27 -5.51 1.15 7.30
C LEU A 27 -4.95 1.38 8.70
N TYR A 28 -5.38 2.44 9.38
CA TYR A 28 -4.99 2.77 10.75
C TYR A 28 -5.32 1.63 11.71
N ARG A 29 -6.54 1.11 11.65
CA ARG A 29 -6.96 0.00 12.51
C ARG A 29 -6.13 -1.26 12.26
N ILE A 30 -5.86 -1.60 10.99
CA ILE A 30 -5.11 -2.80 10.62
C ILE A 30 -3.65 -2.69 11.03
N SER A 31 -3.03 -1.53 10.79
CA SER A 31 -1.61 -1.30 11.09
C SER A 31 -1.30 -1.29 12.59
N HIS A 32 -2.32 -1.15 13.43
CA HIS A 32 -2.22 -1.19 14.90
C HIS A 32 -2.72 -2.52 15.49
N CYS A 33 -3.13 -3.49 14.66
CA CYS A 33 -3.50 -4.82 15.13
C CYS A 33 -2.22 -5.58 15.54
N GLN A 34 -2.11 -5.92 16.83
CA GLN A 34 -0.94 -6.61 17.40
C GLN A 34 -1.14 -8.12 17.58
N ASP A 35 -2.22 -8.68 17.02
CA ASP A 35 -2.46 -10.12 17.09
C ASP A 35 -1.39 -10.87 16.25
N GLU A 36 -0.89 -11.99 16.78
CA GLU A 36 0.03 -12.87 16.05
C GLU A 36 -0.66 -13.38 14.77
N PHE A 37 0.05 -13.34 13.63
CA PHE A 37 -0.46 -13.72 12.30
C PHE A 37 -1.61 -12.84 11.79
N SER A 38 -1.71 -11.59 12.25
CA SER A 38 -2.74 -10.67 11.79
C SER A 38 -2.48 -10.09 10.40
N ASP A 39 -3.53 -9.49 9.84
CA ASP A 39 -3.45 -8.71 8.61
C ASP A 39 -2.53 -7.47 8.74
N GLY A 40 -2.03 -7.14 9.93
CA GLY A 40 -1.07 -6.06 10.21
C GLY A 40 0.38 -6.39 9.86
N GLU A 41 0.76 -7.66 9.65
CA GLU A 41 2.16 -8.05 9.39
C GLU A 41 2.73 -7.51 8.06
N TRP A 42 1.86 -7.06 7.15
CA TRP A 42 2.25 -6.55 5.84
C TRP A 42 1.80 -5.10 5.59
N ILE A 43 1.12 -4.46 6.54
CA ILE A 43 0.72 -3.05 6.51
C ILE A 43 1.20 -2.39 7.80
N SER A 44 2.21 -1.54 7.71
CA SER A 44 2.82 -0.89 8.88
C SER A 44 2.60 0.61 8.87
N PHE A 45 2.22 1.18 10.01
CA PHE A 45 2.12 2.63 10.16
C PHE A 45 3.52 3.25 10.26
N SER A 46 3.80 4.27 9.45
CA SER A 46 5.11 4.95 9.42
C SER A 46 5.18 6.20 10.32
N GLY A 47 4.06 6.59 10.95
CA GLY A 47 3.93 7.85 11.69
C GLY A 47 3.18 8.92 10.90
N THR A 48 3.35 8.96 9.58
CA THR A 48 2.72 9.91 8.66
C THR A 48 1.94 9.24 7.52
N GLY A 49 1.86 7.91 7.56
CA GLY A 49 1.31 7.11 6.48
C GLY A 49 1.41 5.60 6.71
N TYR A 50 1.40 4.83 5.63
CA TYR A 50 1.35 3.37 5.65
C TYR A 50 2.33 2.76 4.66
N LEU A 51 3.14 1.81 5.13
CA LEU A 51 3.99 0.97 4.31
C LEU A 51 3.27 -0.35 4.02
N LEU A 52 2.99 -0.62 2.74
CA LEU A 52 2.36 -1.86 2.27
C LEU A 52 3.42 -2.76 1.63
N ARG A 53 3.57 -3.97 2.17
CA ARG A 53 4.40 -5.05 1.59
C ARG A 53 3.60 -5.84 0.58
N LEU A 54 3.67 -5.44 -0.68
CA LEU A 54 2.87 -6.02 -1.76
C LEU A 54 3.29 -7.46 -2.10
N ASP A 55 4.53 -7.83 -1.76
CA ASP A 55 5.08 -9.18 -1.92
C ASP A 55 4.73 -10.15 -0.79
N ALA A 56 4.08 -9.69 0.29
CA ALA A 56 3.68 -10.53 1.41
C ALA A 56 2.57 -11.53 1.04
N TRP A 57 1.82 -11.27 -0.03
CA TRP A 57 0.73 -12.11 -0.51
C TRP A 57 0.81 -12.33 -2.01
N THR A 58 0.39 -13.50 -2.50
CA THR A 58 0.27 -13.77 -3.95
C THR A 58 -0.77 -12.87 -4.62
N HIS A 59 -1.79 -12.43 -3.88
CA HIS A 59 -2.89 -11.61 -4.38
C HIS A 59 -3.18 -10.40 -3.46
N PRO A 60 -2.28 -9.42 -3.37
CA PRO A 60 -2.38 -8.32 -2.39
C PRO A 60 -3.65 -7.48 -2.58
N VAL A 61 -4.07 -7.25 -3.83
CA VAL A 61 -5.29 -6.49 -4.13
C VAL A 61 -6.57 -7.21 -3.67
N LEU A 62 -6.57 -8.54 -3.67
CA LEU A 62 -7.68 -9.32 -3.13
C LEU A 62 -7.71 -9.24 -1.60
N GLN A 63 -6.54 -9.24 -0.96
CA GLN A 63 -6.43 -9.03 0.49
C GLN A 63 -6.93 -7.64 0.89
N LEU A 64 -6.54 -6.58 0.17
CA LEU A 64 -7.10 -5.24 0.39
C LEU A 64 -8.63 -5.22 0.27
N LYS A 65 -9.21 -6.00 -0.66
CA LYS A 65 -10.67 -6.10 -0.79
C LYS A 65 -11.29 -6.77 0.44
N ARG A 66 -10.69 -7.86 0.93
CA ARG A 66 -11.14 -8.58 2.14
C ARG A 66 -11.09 -7.66 3.36
N LEU A 67 -10.10 -6.78 3.43
CA LEU A 67 -9.91 -5.80 4.51
C LEU A 67 -10.90 -4.63 4.49
N GLY A 68 -11.68 -4.49 3.42
CA GLY A 68 -12.69 -3.44 3.29
C GLY A 68 -12.23 -2.20 2.52
N LEU A 69 -11.03 -2.21 1.93
CA LEU A 69 -10.55 -1.05 1.18
C LEU A 69 -11.38 -0.79 -0.07
N SER A 70 -11.63 0.49 -0.31
CA SER A 70 -12.43 0.99 -1.43
C SER A 70 -11.89 0.52 -2.77
N LYS A 71 -12.74 0.59 -3.80
CA LYS A 71 -12.30 0.32 -5.17
C LYS A 71 -11.23 1.31 -5.62
N THR A 72 -11.26 2.54 -5.13
CA THR A 72 -10.32 3.61 -5.48
C THR A 72 -8.94 3.34 -4.92
N CYS A 73 -8.83 3.05 -3.61
CA CYS A 73 -7.55 2.66 -2.99
C CYS A 73 -6.97 1.40 -3.64
N ARG A 74 -7.79 0.39 -3.92
CA ARG A 74 -7.33 -0.83 -4.62
C ARG A 74 -6.86 -0.56 -6.05
N ARG A 75 -7.47 0.41 -6.74
CA ARG A 75 -7.02 0.86 -8.07
C ARG A 75 -5.68 1.59 -8.01
N LEU A 76 -5.46 2.45 -7.02
CA LEU A 76 -4.16 3.07 -6.76
C LEU A 76 -3.07 2.00 -6.64
N VAL A 77 -3.25 1.07 -5.70
CA VAL A 77 -2.27 0.01 -5.41
C VAL A 77 -2.00 -0.86 -6.64
N THR A 78 -3.04 -1.35 -7.31
CA THR A 78 -2.84 -2.24 -8.47
C THR A 78 -2.17 -1.55 -9.65
N THR A 79 -2.47 -0.27 -9.89
CA THR A 79 -1.88 0.50 -10.99
C THR A 79 -0.40 0.74 -10.73
N LEU A 80 -0.03 1.22 -9.54
CA LEU A 80 1.36 1.48 -9.18
C LEU A 80 2.19 0.19 -9.15
N MET A 81 1.65 -0.88 -8.57
CA MET A 81 2.28 -2.19 -8.54
C MET A 81 2.59 -2.72 -9.95
N LYS A 82 1.64 -2.62 -10.88
CA LYS A 82 1.83 -3.10 -12.26
C LYS A 82 2.76 -2.22 -13.08
N ARG A 83 2.63 -0.89 -12.95
CA ARG A 83 3.42 0.07 -13.73
C ARG A 83 4.90 0.05 -13.34
N HIS A 84 5.19 -0.16 -12.06
CA HIS A 84 6.55 -0.04 -11.52
C HIS A 84 7.11 -1.35 -10.95
N GLN A 85 6.37 -2.47 -11.06
CA GLN A 85 6.80 -3.79 -10.55
C GLN A 85 7.17 -3.73 -9.06
N LEU A 86 6.35 -3.04 -8.28
CA LEU A 86 6.64 -2.74 -6.87
C LEU A 86 6.50 -3.98 -5.98
N SER A 87 7.40 -4.06 -5.02
CA SER A 87 7.30 -4.95 -3.86
C SER A 87 6.84 -4.20 -2.61
N TYR A 88 7.02 -2.87 -2.58
CA TYR A 88 6.57 -1.99 -1.49
C TYR A 88 5.86 -0.75 -2.04
N LEU A 89 4.84 -0.29 -1.34
CA LEU A 89 4.22 1.00 -1.57
C LEU A 89 4.14 1.75 -0.24
N HIS A 90 4.70 2.96 -0.20
CA HIS A 90 4.56 3.86 0.94
C HIS A 90 3.52 4.93 0.57
N ILE A 91 2.39 4.95 1.28
CA ILE A 91 1.37 5.98 1.15
C ILE A 91 1.58 6.94 2.32
N ASP A 92 2.04 8.16 2.06
CA ASP A 92 2.57 9.05 3.10
C ASP A 92 2.12 10.49 2.92
N ALA A 93 1.88 11.22 4.01
CA ALA A 93 1.49 12.63 3.96
C ALA A 93 2.49 13.53 3.20
N LEU A 94 3.78 13.17 3.18
CA LEU A 94 4.84 13.87 2.46
C LEU A 94 5.19 13.20 1.12
N GLY A 95 4.40 12.21 0.68
CA GLY A 95 4.62 11.50 -0.57
C GLY A 95 4.32 12.32 -1.82
N GLU A 96 4.82 11.85 -2.95
CA GLU A 96 4.64 12.52 -4.24
C GLU A 96 3.18 12.48 -4.71
N VAL A 97 2.71 13.60 -5.25
CA VAL A 97 1.42 13.68 -5.94
C VAL A 97 1.62 13.25 -7.40
N LEU A 98 1.26 12.00 -7.68
CA LEU A 98 1.22 11.37 -9.00
C LEU A 98 -0.03 11.80 -9.82
N PRO A 99 0.09 11.88 -11.15
CA PRO A 99 -1.06 12.13 -12.02
C PRO A 99 -2.01 10.92 -12.11
N ASP A 100 -3.23 11.16 -12.62
CA ASP A 100 -4.21 10.13 -13.01
C ASP A 100 -4.89 9.34 -11.87
N PHE A 101 -4.78 9.81 -10.63
CA PHE A 101 -5.48 9.23 -9.48
C PHE A 101 -6.47 10.21 -8.86
N THR A 102 -7.56 9.67 -8.30
CA THR A 102 -8.53 10.45 -7.52
C THR A 102 -7.88 10.92 -6.23
N THR A 103 -7.97 12.22 -5.97
CA THR A 103 -7.53 12.84 -4.71
C THR A 103 -8.72 13.06 -3.78
N PHE A 104 -8.45 13.04 -2.48
CA PHE A 104 -9.38 13.33 -1.40
C PHE A 104 -8.81 14.46 -0.53
N ASP A 105 -9.69 15.21 0.11
CA ASP A 105 -9.36 16.33 0.99
C ASP A 105 -9.98 16.03 2.36
N TRP A 106 -9.14 15.63 3.32
CA TRP A 106 -9.49 15.31 4.70
C TRP A 106 -8.27 15.45 5.62
#